data_AF-A0A1H3EI61-F1
#
_entry.id   AF-A0A1H3EI61-F1
#
_cell.length_a   1.000
_cell.length_b   1.000
_cell.length_c   1.000
_cell.angle_alpha   90.00
_cell.angle_beta   90.00
_cell.angle_gamma   90.00
#
_symmetry.space_group_name_H-M   'P 1'
#
loop_
_entity.id
_entity.type
_entity.pdbx_description
1 polymer ?
#
loop_
_entity_poly.entity_id
_entity_poly.type
_entity_poly.pdbx_seq_one_letter_code
_entity_poly.pdbx_strand_id
1 'polypeptide(L)'
;MANDTPDADERSGAGDADGAGCDADLSDRLSIPDDAEPEEAAAIVAAIAAHLQDRDRTLAAAAAAAAAAAAEDGWDGDRWTFAGRTAALRGRSARVPDGAPRDAWTAAGRSDRF
;
A
#
# COMPACT_ATOMS: atom_id res chain seq x y z
N MET A 1 -37.22 -43.83 -35.04
CA MET A 1 -37.30 -42.66 -34.12
C MET A 1 -35.92 -42.47 -33.53
N ALA A 2 -35.13 -41.58 -34.14
CA ALA A 2 -33.83 -41.17 -33.62
C ALA A 2 -34.08 -40.06 -32.58
N ASN A 3 -33.47 -40.19 -31.40
CA ASN A 3 -33.49 -39.14 -30.40
C ASN A 3 -32.18 -38.35 -30.52
N ASP A 4 -32.30 -37.11 -31.00
CA ASP A 4 -31.23 -36.13 -31.05
C ASP A 4 -30.69 -35.85 -29.65
N THR A 5 -29.38 -35.99 -29.50
CA THR A 5 -28.61 -35.52 -28.35
C THR A 5 -28.50 -34.00 -28.46
N PRO A 6 -28.92 -33.19 -27.46
CA PRO A 6 -28.68 -31.75 -27.53
C PRO A 6 -27.19 -31.45 -27.37
N ASP A 7 -26.71 -30.70 -28.35
CA ASP A 7 -25.35 -30.18 -28.50
C ASP A 7 -24.95 -29.30 -27.30
N ALA A 8 -23.70 -29.46 -26.90
CA ALA A 8 -23.09 -28.72 -25.80
C ALA A 8 -22.60 -27.37 -26.34
N ASP A 9 -23.46 -26.36 -26.33
CA ASP A 9 -23.08 -25.00 -26.74
C ASP A 9 -22.94 -24.07 -25.52
N GLU A 10 -21.67 -23.83 -25.21
CA GLU A 10 -21.07 -22.57 -24.81
C GLU A 10 -21.85 -21.62 -23.90
N ARG A 11 -21.50 -21.63 -22.61
CA ARG A 11 -21.64 -20.44 -21.75
C ARG A 11 -20.29 -19.80 -21.53
N SER A 12 -19.93 -19.01 -22.54
CA SER A 12 -19.36 -17.66 -22.43
C SER A 12 -18.31 -17.45 -21.33
N GLY A 13 -17.04 -17.41 -21.76
CA GLY A 13 -15.96 -16.86 -20.97
C GLY A 13 -16.25 -15.42 -20.55
N ALA A 14 -16.36 -15.21 -19.24
CA ALA A 14 -16.06 -13.93 -18.63
C ALA A 14 -14.57 -13.95 -18.28
N GLY A 15 -13.72 -13.83 -19.31
CA GLY A 15 -12.31 -13.52 -19.12
C GLY A 15 -12.18 -12.01 -19.11
N ASP A 16 -11.79 -11.45 -17.96
CA ASP A 16 -11.36 -10.07 -17.78
C ASP A 16 -10.52 -9.57 -18.97
N ALA A 17 -11.07 -8.62 -19.73
CA ALA A 17 -10.40 -7.99 -20.87
C ALA A 17 -9.58 -6.73 -20.47
N ASP A 18 -9.34 -6.50 -19.18
CA ASP A 18 -8.67 -5.29 -18.68
C ASP A 18 -7.14 -5.32 -18.86
N GLY A 19 -6.55 -6.48 -19.18
CA GLY A 19 -5.10 -6.65 -19.34
C GLY A 19 -4.53 -6.23 -20.69
N ALA A 20 -5.33 -6.20 -21.76
CA ALA A 20 -4.79 -5.96 -23.11
C ALA A 20 -4.29 -4.51 -23.34
N GLY A 21 -4.75 -3.55 -22.52
CA GLY A 21 -4.40 -2.13 -22.67
C GLY A 21 -3.05 -1.75 -22.05
N CYS A 22 -2.66 -2.38 -20.94
CA CYS A 22 -1.41 -2.04 -20.25
C CYS A 22 -0.18 -2.62 -20.93
N ASP A 23 -0.28 -3.82 -21.51
CA ASP A 23 0.85 -4.45 -22.21
C ASP A 23 1.25 -3.70 -23.48
N ALA A 24 0.28 -3.09 -24.17
CA ALA A 24 0.54 -2.28 -25.37
C ALA A 24 1.24 -0.95 -25.04
N ASP A 25 0.84 -0.26 -23.97
CA ASP A 25 1.52 0.97 -23.49
C ASP A 25 2.96 0.67 -23.04
N LEU A 26 3.15 -0.45 -22.33
CA LEU A 26 4.48 -0.85 -21.88
C LEU A 26 5.41 -1.16 -23.07
N SER A 27 4.88 -1.84 -24.09
CA SER A 27 5.63 -2.20 -25.30
C SER A 27 6.01 -0.98 -26.15
N ASP A 28 5.18 0.06 -26.17
CA ASP A 28 5.50 1.34 -26.85
C ASP A 28 6.65 2.09 -26.13
N ARG A 29 6.75 1.90 -24.81
CA ARG A 29 7.75 2.57 -23.98
C ARG A 29 9.04 1.78 -23.78
N LEU A 30 9.01 0.46 -24.02
CA LEU A 30 10.13 -0.44 -23.86
C LEU A 30 10.42 -1.19 -25.17
N SER A 31 11.46 -0.76 -25.86
CA SER A 31 11.93 -1.41 -27.09
C SER A 31 13.26 -2.11 -26.85
N ILE A 32 13.39 -3.33 -27.37
CA ILE A 32 14.69 -3.98 -27.60
C ILE A 32 15.14 -3.60 -29.01
N PRO A 33 16.43 -3.26 -29.25
CA PRO A 33 16.93 -3.02 -30.60
C PRO A 33 16.75 -4.26 -31.50
N ASP A 34 16.39 -4.04 -32.76
CA ASP A 34 16.15 -5.12 -33.73
C ASP A 34 17.41 -5.94 -34.05
N ASP A 35 18.60 -5.38 -33.82
CA ASP A 35 19.92 -5.97 -34.03
C ASP A 35 20.56 -6.54 -32.75
N ALA A 36 19.84 -6.53 -31.62
CA ALA A 36 20.36 -7.05 -30.36
C ALA A 36 20.47 -8.58 -30.41
N GLU A 37 21.67 -9.08 -30.17
CA GLU A 37 21.89 -10.52 -30.01
C GLU A 37 21.25 -11.02 -28.70
N PRO A 38 20.93 -12.33 -28.57
CA PRO A 38 20.24 -12.86 -27.39
C PRO A 38 20.94 -12.53 -26.06
N GLU A 39 22.26 -12.54 -26.03
CA GLU A 39 23.07 -12.16 -24.87
C GLU A 39 22.91 -10.68 -24.51
N GLU A 40 22.84 -9.81 -25.51
CA GLU A 40 22.67 -8.36 -25.33
C GLU A 40 21.25 -8.05 -24.83
N ALA A 41 20.24 -8.69 -25.42
CA ALA A 41 18.86 -8.61 -24.95
C ALA A 41 18.74 -9.05 -23.48
N ALA A 42 19.40 -10.16 -23.11
CA ALA A 42 19.44 -10.63 -21.72
C ALA A 42 20.13 -9.63 -20.78
N ALA A 43 21.22 -8.99 -21.21
CA ALA A 43 21.91 -7.97 -20.44
C ALA A 43 21.04 -6.73 -20.19
N ILE A 44 20.29 -6.29 -21.20
CA ILE A 44 19.33 -5.17 -21.09
C ILE A 44 18.24 -5.53 -20.06
N VAL A 45 17.63 -6.71 -20.18
CA VAL A 45 16.60 -7.17 -19.24
C VAL A 45 17.15 -7.26 -17.81
N ALA A 46 18.36 -7.79 -17.63
CA ALA A 46 19.01 -7.88 -16.33
C ALA A 46 19.27 -6.49 -15.71
N ALA A 47 19.71 -5.51 -16.52
CA ALA A 47 19.93 -4.15 -16.05
C ALA A 47 18.63 -3.46 -15.61
N ILE A 48 17.55 -3.63 -16.37
CA ILE A 48 16.23 -3.08 -16.03
C ILE A 48 15.70 -3.73 -14.75
N ALA A 49 15.78 -5.06 -14.65
CA ALA A 49 15.37 -5.79 -13.46
C ALA A 49 16.12 -5.26 -12.23
N ALA A 50 17.46 -5.21 -12.28
CA ALA A 50 18.30 -4.71 -11.20
C ALA A 50 17.90 -3.30 -10.75
N HIS A 51 17.60 -2.40 -11.70
CA HIS A 51 17.13 -1.06 -11.40
C HIS A 51 15.79 -1.06 -10.67
N LEU A 52 14.82 -1.87 -11.11
CA LEU A 52 13.51 -1.96 -10.44
C LEU A 52 13.64 -2.47 -9.01
N GLN A 53 14.45 -3.50 -8.77
CA GLN A 53 14.66 -4.00 -7.41
C GLN A 53 15.39 -2.98 -6.52
N ASP A 54 16.29 -2.16 -7.08
CA ASP A 54 16.92 -1.07 -6.34
C ASP A 54 15.91 0.02 -5.93
N ARG A 55 14.99 0.38 -6.83
CA ARG A 55 13.88 1.30 -6.53
C ARG A 55 12.99 0.75 -5.41
N ASP A 56 12.61 -0.52 -5.48
CA ASP A 56 11.76 -1.15 -4.48
C ASP A 56 12.43 -1.17 -3.10
N ARG A 57 13.74 -1.47 -3.04
CA ARG A 57 14.52 -1.40 -1.78
C ARG A 57 14.56 0.02 -1.23
N THR A 58 14.74 1.01 -2.09
CA THR A 58 14.78 2.43 -1.70
C THR A 58 13.42 2.87 -1.15
N LEU A 59 12.32 2.49 -1.80
CA LEU A 59 10.96 2.78 -1.34
C LEU A 59 10.66 2.08 0.00
N ALA A 60 11.04 0.82 0.15
CA ALA A 60 10.88 0.09 1.41
C ALA A 60 11.68 0.73 2.56
N ALA A 61 12.92 1.17 2.28
CA ALA A 61 13.74 1.88 3.26
C ALA A 61 13.11 3.23 3.66
N ALA A 62 12.59 4.00 2.69
CA ALA A 62 11.89 5.24 2.96
C ALA A 62 10.62 5.03 3.79
N ALA A 63 9.84 3.99 3.49
CA ALA A 63 8.65 3.62 4.27
C ALA A 63 9.02 3.21 5.71
N ALA A 64 10.09 2.44 5.89
CA ALA A 64 10.59 2.06 7.21
C ALA A 64 11.06 3.29 8.01
N ALA A 65 11.78 4.22 7.36
CA ALA A 65 12.21 5.47 7.99
C ALA A 65 11.01 6.35 8.38
N ALA A 66 10.00 6.46 7.52
CA ALA A 66 8.77 7.18 7.83
C ALA A 66 7.99 6.55 9.00
N ALA A 67 7.93 5.22 9.06
CA ALA A 67 7.31 4.51 10.18
C ALA A 67 8.09 4.71 11.49
N ALA A 68 9.43 4.71 11.45
CA ALA A 68 10.27 5.03 12.60
C ALA A 68 10.07 6.49 13.06
N ALA A 69 10.08 7.45 12.12
CA ALA A 69 9.80 8.85 12.42
C ALA A 69 8.41 9.06 13.03
N ALA A 70 7.37 8.39 12.51
CA ALA A 70 6.03 8.44 13.09
C ALA A 70 5.96 7.82 14.51
N ALA A 71 6.80 6.82 14.81
CA ALA A 71 6.92 6.29 16.16
C ALA A 71 7.67 7.25 17.11
N GLU A 72 8.56 8.10 16.59
CA GLU A 72 9.35 9.07 17.34
C GLU A 72 8.67 10.44 17.51
N ASP A 73 7.82 10.87 16.57
CA ASP A 73 7.11 12.18 16.58
C ASP A 73 6.20 12.40 17.80
N GLY A 74 5.98 11.36 18.60
CA GLY A 74 5.58 11.51 19.99
C GLY A 74 4.20 12.13 20.20
N TRP A 75 3.90 12.34 21.48
CA TRP A 75 2.61 12.74 22.06
C TRP A 75 1.89 13.92 21.36
N ASP A 76 2.59 14.81 20.67
CA ASP A 76 2.01 16.02 20.08
C ASP A 76 1.03 15.75 18.92
N GLY A 77 1.22 14.68 18.15
CA GLY A 77 0.26 14.25 17.12
C GLY A 77 -1.03 13.68 17.72
N ASP A 78 -0.91 12.90 18.78
CA ASP A 78 -2.03 12.21 19.44
C ASP A 78 -2.78 13.09 20.46
N ARG A 79 -2.16 14.17 20.94
CA ARG A 79 -2.72 15.09 21.94
C ARG A 79 -4.04 15.70 21.50
N TRP A 80 -4.15 16.08 20.23
CA TRP A 80 -5.37 16.68 19.67
C TRP A 80 -6.52 15.67 19.61
N THR A 81 -6.23 14.45 19.18
CA THR A 81 -7.18 13.34 19.12
C THR A 81 -7.65 12.92 20.52
N PHE A 82 -6.73 12.80 21.48
CA PHE A 82 -7.05 12.46 22.86
C PHE A 82 -7.85 13.57 23.57
N ALA A 83 -7.47 14.84 23.38
CA ALA A 83 -8.22 15.98 23.92
C ALA A 83 -9.65 16.04 23.37
N GLY A 84 -9.83 15.79 22.07
CA GLY A 84 -11.15 15.72 21.44
C GLY A 84 -12.03 14.61 22.01
N ARG A 85 -11.50 13.38 22.14
CA ARG A 85 -12.23 12.25 22.76
C ARG A 85 -12.58 12.52 24.22
N THR A 86 -11.65 13.09 24.99
CA THR A 86 -11.87 13.42 26.40
C THR A 86 -12.94 14.50 26.57
N ALA A 87 -12.94 15.51 25.69
CA ALA A 87 -13.98 16.54 25.68
C ALA A 87 -15.36 15.97 25.34
N ALA A 88 -15.45 15.04 24.39
CA ALA A 88 -16.69 14.36 24.05
C ALA A 88 -17.23 13.48 25.20
N LEU A 89 -16.34 12.78 25.91
CA LEU A 89 -16.70 11.90 27.03
C LEU A 89 -17.04 12.65 28.32
N ARG A 90 -16.32 13.74 28.63
CA ARG A 90 -16.52 14.50 29.87
C ARG A 90 -17.38 15.76 29.71
N GLY A 91 -17.73 16.15 28.49
CA GLY A 91 -18.45 17.39 28.20
C GLY A 91 -17.65 18.67 28.51
N ARG A 92 -16.35 18.57 28.76
CA ARG A 92 -15.45 19.72 29.00
C ARG A 92 -14.07 19.48 28.41
N SER A 93 -13.50 20.51 27.81
CA SER A 93 -12.11 20.49 27.34
C SER A 93 -11.14 20.69 28.52
N ALA A 94 -10.21 19.76 28.71
CA ALA A 94 -9.11 19.87 29.67
C ALA A 94 -7.77 19.95 28.94
N ARG A 95 -6.81 20.71 29.47
CA ARG A 95 -5.47 20.78 28.90
C ARG A 95 -4.68 19.54 29.33
N VAL A 96 -4.36 18.69 28.36
CA VAL A 96 -3.66 17.44 28.62
C VAL A 96 -2.15 17.73 28.79
N PRO A 97 -1.51 17.42 29.93
CA PRO A 97 -0.08 17.63 30.15
C PRO A 97 0.79 16.83 29.17
N ASP A 98 2.02 17.30 28.94
CA ASP A 98 3.00 16.56 28.16
C ASP A 98 3.45 15.33 28.98
N GLY A 99 3.28 14.13 28.42
CA GLY A 99 3.69 12.87 29.06
C GLY A 99 2.57 11.99 29.64
N ALA A 100 1.32 12.14 29.19
CA ALA A 100 0.27 11.19 29.58
C ALA A 100 0.54 9.76 29.01
N PRO A 101 0.17 8.70 29.75
CA PRO A 101 0.38 7.32 29.29
C PRO A 101 -0.36 7.00 27.98
N ARG A 102 0.32 6.29 27.07
CA ARG A 102 -0.18 5.95 25.71
C ARG A 102 -1.27 4.88 25.69
N ASP A 103 -1.36 4.09 26.75
CA ASP A 103 -2.36 3.05 26.90
C ASP A 103 -3.69 3.66 27.37
N ALA A 104 -4.76 3.40 26.62
CA ALA A 104 -6.08 3.97 26.86
C ALA A 104 -6.63 3.61 28.25
N TRP A 105 -6.28 2.43 28.77
CA TRP A 105 -6.71 1.99 30.10
C TRP A 105 -5.98 2.75 31.22
N THR A 106 -4.68 2.97 31.05
CA THR A 106 -3.84 3.73 31.97
C THR A 106 -4.21 5.22 31.96
N ALA A 107 -4.50 5.79 30.79
CA ALA A 107 -4.99 7.16 30.65
C ALA A 107 -6.37 7.32 31.31
N ALA A 108 -7.28 6.35 31.13
CA ALA A 108 -8.58 6.34 31.78
C ALA A 108 -8.46 6.25 33.31
N GLY A 109 -7.52 5.46 33.83
CA GLY A 109 -7.27 5.33 35.28
C GLY A 109 -6.71 6.58 35.96
N ARG A 110 -6.07 7.50 35.20
CA ARG A 110 -5.54 8.78 35.72
C ARG A 110 -6.36 10.00 35.29
N SER A 111 -7.61 9.73 34.96
CA SER A 111 -8.63 10.69 34.57
C SER A 111 -8.80 11.88 35.52
N ASP A 112 -8.53 11.69 36.81
CA ASP A 112 -8.69 12.71 37.86
C ASP A 112 -7.68 13.87 37.74
N ARG A 113 -6.60 13.66 36.98
CA ARG A 113 -5.51 14.63 36.78
C ARG A 113 -5.67 15.48 35.52
N PHE A 114 -6.70 15.22 34.71
CA PHE A 114 -7.07 15.98 33.50
C PHE A 114 -8.39 16.72 33.74
#